data_AF-A0AA88QEJ3-F1
#
_entry.id   AF-A0AA88QEJ3-F1
#
_cell.length_a   1.000
_cell.length_b   1.000
_cell.length_c   1.000
_cell.angle_alpha   90.00
_cell.angle_beta   90.00
_cell.angle_gamma   90.00
#
_symmetry.space_group_name_H-M   'P 1'
#
loop_
_entity.id
_entity.type
_entity.pdbx_description
1 polymer ?
#
loop_
_entity_poly.entity_id
_entity_poly.type
_entity_poly.pdbx_seq_one_letter_code
_entity_poly.pdbx_strand_id
1 'polypeptide(L)'
;MGRELPSDYIAYNAHLYEHHPAAQAALGNCKVDEKNVAYFFTHSKPSLILKSGYWKASAEDVRIENNENQIIGFKRTLVFYQGKVAEGERTHWTLHEYRVNPKIIPNLDSSLETEMEHYVACRIRYTDPNQKT
;
A
#
# COMPACT_ATOMS: atom_id res chain seq x y z
N MET A 1 -11.35 13.39 -10.37
CA MET A 1 -10.46 13.75 -11.50
C MET A 1 -9.88 12.48 -12.12
N GLY A 2 -10.53 11.93 -13.15
CA GLY A 2 -10.10 10.71 -13.86
C GLY A 2 -9.05 10.98 -14.94
N ARG A 3 -7.92 11.60 -14.56
CA ARG A 3 -6.79 11.75 -15.48
C ARG A 3 -6.13 10.39 -15.66
N GLU A 4 -5.79 10.03 -16.89
CA GLU A 4 -5.00 8.83 -17.16
C GLU A 4 -3.69 8.88 -16.38
N LEU A 5 -3.33 7.76 -15.78
CA LEU A 5 -2.09 7.67 -15.02
C LEU A 5 -0.90 7.91 -15.98
N PRO A 6 0.19 8.54 -15.50
CA PRO A 6 1.37 8.80 -16.34
C PRO A 6 1.97 7.54 -16.97
N SER A 7 1.59 6.36 -16.46
CA SER A 7 1.83 5.07 -17.09
C SER A 7 0.86 4.00 -16.54
N ASP A 8 0.68 2.94 -17.32
CA ASP A 8 0.01 1.68 -16.98
C ASP A 8 0.76 0.81 -15.93
N TYR A 9 1.83 1.33 -15.29
CA TYR A 9 2.59 0.59 -14.25
C TYR A 9 1.81 0.31 -12.96
N ILE A 10 0.69 0.99 -12.72
CA ILE A 10 -0.05 0.90 -11.44
C ILE A 10 -1.35 0.12 -11.66
N ALA A 11 -1.42 -1.10 -11.11
CA ALA A 11 -2.64 -1.89 -11.19
C ALA A 11 -3.75 -1.30 -10.30
N TYR A 12 -4.97 -1.28 -10.84
CA TYR A 12 -6.19 -0.85 -10.17
C TYR A 12 -6.95 -2.08 -9.64
N ASN A 13 -7.63 -1.97 -8.49
CA ASN A 13 -8.39 -3.06 -7.86
C ASN A 13 -7.57 -4.31 -7.52
N ALA A 14 -6.31 -4.14 -7.11
CA ALA A 14 -5.57 -5.28 -6.57
C ALA A 14 -6.27 -5.76 -5.29
N HIS A 15 -6.66 -7.04 -5.26
CA HIS A 15 -7.09 -7.79 -4.07
C HIS A 15 -5.89 -8.02 -3.11
N LEU A 16 -5.21 -6.92 -2.79
CA LEU A 16 -3.94 -6.87 -2.07
C LEU A 16 -4.05 -7.50 -0.67
N TYR A 17 -5.24 -7.43 -0.08
CA TYR A 17 -5.53 -7.95 1.24
C TYR A 17 -6.21 -9.32 1.23
N GLU A 18 -6.39 -9.96 0.06
CA GLU A 18 -7.10 -11.25 -0.05
C GLU A 18 -6.14 -12.41 -0.38
N HIS A 19 -4.95 -12.09 -0.88
CA HIS A 19 -3.94 -13.07 -1.27
C HIS A 19 -2.61 -12.86 -0.55
N HIS A 20 -1.88 -13.96 -0.36
CA HIS A 20 -0.49 -13.92 0.08
C HIS A 20 0.33 -13.01 -0.86
N PRO A 21 1.25 -12.16 -0.36
CA PRO A 21 1.97 -11.20 -1.19
C PRO A 21 2.79 -11.85 -2.33
N ALA A 22 3.38 -13.02 -2.09
CA ALA A 22 4.07 -13.77 -3.15
C ALA A 22 3.13 -14.24 -4.29
N ALA A 23 1.84 -14.48 -4.01
CA ALA A 23 0.87 -14.85 -5.04
C ALA A 23 0.51 -13.65 -5.93
N GLN A 24 0.60 -12.41 -5.43
CA GLN A 24 0.27 -11.21 -6.20
C GLN A 24 1.29 -10.93 -7.31
N ALA A 25 2.58 -11.19 -7.04
CA ALA A 25 3.61 -11.14 -8.08
C ALA A 25 3.36 -12.20 -9.18
N ALA A 26 2.83 -13.37 -8.81
CA ALA A 26 2.51 -14.46 -9.73
C ALA A 26 1.21 -14.23 -10.53
N LEU A 27 0.30 -13.38 -10.06
CA LEU A 27 -0.98 -13.09 -10.73
C LEU A 27 -0.83 -12.21 -11.98
N GLY A 28 0.39 -11.82 -12.38
CA GLY A 28 0.66 -11.10 -13.64
C GLY A 28 0.11 -9.67 -13.71
N ASN A 29 -0.62 -9.23 -12.69
CA ASN A 29 -1.22 -7.90 -12.60
C ASN A 29 -0.25 -6.84 -12.07
N CYS A 30 1.02 -7.19 -11.88
CA CYS A 30 2.00 -6.36 -11.18
C CYS A 30 3.27 -6.30 -12.03
N LYS A 31 3.59 -5.13 -12.62
CA LYS A 31 4.93 -4.91 -13.18
C LYS A 31 5.89 -4.73 -12.01
N VAL A 32 6.67 -5.76 -11.71
CA VAL A 32 7.72 -5.72 -10.70
C VAL A 32 8.94 -5.04 -11.31
N ASP A 33 9.45 -3.99 -10.67
CA ASP A 33 10.67 -3.31 -11.12
C ASP A 33 11.94 -4.13 -10.82
N GLU A 34 13.08 -3.67 -11.31
CA GLU A 34 14.40 -4.30 -11.08
C GLU A 34 14.77 -4.43 -9.59
N LYS A 35 14.04 -3.76 -8.69
CA LYS A 35 14.27 -3.74 -7.23
C LYS A 35 13.24 -4.58 -6.45
N ASN A 36 12.49 -5.43 -7.13
CA ASN A 36 11.40 -6.25 -6.56
C ASN A 36 10.28 -5.41 -5.92
N VAL A 37 9.92 -4.29 -6.55
CA VAL A 37 8.86 -3.38 -6.11
C VAL A 37 7.71 -3.39 -7.09
N ALA A 38 6.47 -3.37 -6.57
CA ALA A 38 5.27 -3.13 -7.37
C ALA A 38 4.38 -2.05 -6.72
N TYR A 39 3.61 -1.36 -7.55
CA TYR A 39 2.73 -0.25 -7.16
C TYR A 39 1.27 -0.54 -7.54
N PHE A 40 0.33 -0.16 -6.66
CA PHE A 40 -1.10 -0.40 -6.87
C PHE A 40 -1.93 0.79 -6.39
N PHE A 41 -3.13 0.93 -6.96
CA PHE A 41 -4.23 1.61 -6.29
C PHE A 41 -5.25 0.58 -5.81
N THR A 42 -5.74 0.77 -4.58
CA THR A 42 -6.75 -0.09 -3.99
C THR A 42 -7.56 0.69 -2.94
N HIS A 43 -8.61 0.07 -2.42
CA HIS A 43 -9.29 0.58 -1.24
C HIS A 43 -8.64 0.00 0.02
N SER A 44 -8.41 0.83 1.02
CA SER A 44 -8.02 0.39 2.35
C SER A 44 -9.07 -0.57 2.90
N LYS A 45 -8.61 -1.60 3.60
CA LYS A 45 -9.49 -2.58 4.24
C LYS A 45 -9.35 -2.49 5.76
N PRO A 46 -10.45 -2.60 6.51
CA PRO A 46 -10.41 -2.60 7.97
C PRO A 46 -9.77 -3.87 8.52
N SER A 47 -9.90 -5.00 7.82
CA SER A 47 -9.23 -6.25 8.16
C SER A 47 -7.98 -6.44 7.32
N LEU A 48 -6.89 -6.73 8.02
CA LEU A 48 -5.57 -7.04 7.45
C LEU A 48 -5.23 -8.52 7.63
N ILE A 49 -6.21 -9.36 7.92
CA ILE A 49 -6.05 -10.80 8.19
C ILE A 49 -6.43 -11.60 6.94
N LEU A 50 -5.55 -12.52 6.57
CA LEU A 50 -5.67 -13.45 5.45
C LEU A 50 -5.65 -14.89 5.96
N LYS A 51 -6.11 -15.84 5.13
CA LYS A 51 -6.00 -17.27 5.47
C LYS A 51 -4.55 -17.71 5.69
N SER A 52 -3.61 -17.11 4.96
CA SER A 52 -2.18 -17.46 5.00
C SER A 52 -1.37 -16.64 6.01
N GLY A 53 -1.89 -15.54 6.52
CA GLY A 53 -1.09 -14.58 7.27
C GLY A 53 -1.83 -13.30 7.60
N TYR A 54 -1.12 -12.27 8.01
CA TYR A 54 -1.72 -10.98 8.30
C TYR A 54 -0.72 -9.84 8.10
N TRP A 55 -1.21 -8.67 7.74
CA TRP A 55 -0.43 -7.44 7.72
C TRP A 55 -0.49 -6.77 9.08
N LYS A 56 0.66 -6.37 9.60
CA LYS A 56 0.79 -5.66 10.88
C LYS A 56 1.48 -4.32 10.66
N ALA A 57 0.93 -3.26 11.25
CA ALA A 57 1.60 -1.96 11.28
C ALA A 57 2.94 -2.06 12.02
N SER A 58 3.99 -1.56 11.38
CA SER A 58 5.35 -1.59 11.95
C SER A 58 5.69 -0.33 12.73
N ALA A 59 4.95 0.77 12.54
CA ALA A 59 5.17 2.07 13.16
C ALA A 59 3.88 2.92 13.10
N GLU A 60 3.92 4.08 13.76
CA GLU A 60 2.95 5.15 13.56
C GLU A 60 3.00 5.67 12.12
N ASP A 61 1.87 6.16 11.62
CA ASP A 61 1.76 6.76 10.30
C ASP A 61 2.63 8.02 10.19
N VAL A 62 3.39 8.11 9.10
CA VAL A 62 4.30 9.23 8.84
C VAL A 62 3.60 10.29 8.01
N ARG A 63 3.72 11.56 8.40
CA ARG A 63 3.24 12.71 7.60
C ARG A 63 4.14 12.91 6.39
N ILE A 64 3.53 13.18 5.24
CA ILE A 64 4.24 13.54 4.01
C ILE A 64 4.00 15.02 3.78
N GLU A 65 5.08 15.79 3.76
CA GLU A 65 5.05 17.24 3.56
C GLU A 65 5.66 17.59 2.20
N ASN A 66 5.13 18.63 1.57
CA ASN A 66 5.77 19.25 0.40
C ASN A 66 6.91 20.19 0.83
N ASN A 67 7.56 20.85 -0.14
CA ASN A 67 8.65 21.79 0.12
C ASN A 67 8.24 23.03 0.94
N GLU A 68 6.94 23.26 1.13
CA GLU A 68 6.35 24.37 1.88
C GLU A 68 5.88 23.93 3.29
N ASN A 69 6.26 22.73 3.74
CA ASN A 69 5.82 22.11 4.99
C ASN A 69 4.30 21.87 5.07
N GLN A 70 3.60 21.85 3.94
CA GLN A 70 2.19 21.50 3.90
C GLN A 70 2.04 19.98 3.88
N ILE A 71 1.21 19.43 4.77
CA ILE A 71 0.90 18.00 4.80
C ILE A 71 0.07 17.64 3.56
N ILE A 72 0.68 16.93 2.62
CA ILE A 72 0.03 16.47 1.38
C ILE A 72 -0.53 15.06 1.50
N GLY A 73 -0.12 14.31 2.53
CA GLY A 73 -0.61 12.96 2.76
C GLY A 73 0.03 12.27 3.95
N PHE A 74 -0.24 10.97 4.04
CA PHE A 74 0.22 10.12 5.13
C PHE A 74 0.72 8.79 4.57
N LYS A 75 1.75 8.23 5.19
CA LYS A 75 2.32 6.92 4.86
C LYS A 75 2.17 5.97 6.03
N ARG A 76 1.44 4.88 5.82
CA ARG A 76 1.39 3.73 6.74
C ARG A 76 2.36 2.66 6.27
N THR A 77 3.11 2.06 7.20
CA THR A 77 4.01 0.93 6.87
C THR A 77 3.51 -0.34 7.53
N LEU A 78 3.34 -1.38 6.71
CA LEU A 78 2.87 -2.69 7.10
C LEU A 78 3.94 -3.74 6.78
N VAL A 79 4.07 -4.75 7.64
CA VAL A 79 4.89 -5.94 7.41
C VAL A 79 3.98 -7.16 7.43
N PHE A 80 4.17 -8.07 6.48
CA PHE A 80 3.39 -9.31 6.44
C PHE A 80 3.99 -10.35 7.39
N TYR A 81 3.11 -11.00 8.14
CA TYR A 81 3.42 -12.14 9.00
C TYR A 81 2.73 -13.38 8.44
N GLN A 82 3.47 -14.47 8.28
CA GLN A 82 2.96 -15.75 7.80
C GLN A 82 2.39 -16.56 8.96
N GLY A 83 1.20 -17.13 8.81
CA GLY A 83 0.53 -17.92 9.85
C GLY A 83 -0.57 -17.17 10.62
N LYS A 84 -1.02 -17.74 11.74
CA LYS A 84 -2.12 -17.18 12.53
C LYS A 84 -1.67 -15.93 13.29
N VAL A 85 -2.62 -15.04 13.57
CA VAL A 85 -2.38 -13.86 14.43
C VAL A 85 -1.80 -14.32 15.77
N ALA A 86 -0.81 -13.58 16.28
CA ALA A 86 -0.02 -13.85 17.49
C ALA A 86 1.04 -14.97 17.39
N GLU A 87 0.86 -15.95 16.52
CA GLU A 87 1.83 -17.04 16.28
C GLU A 87 2.64 -16.85 14.99
N GLY A 88 2.32 -15.82 14.21
CA GLY A 88 2.88 -15.64 12.88
C GLY A 88 4.35 -15.27 12.87
N GLU A 89 5.06 -15.75 11.85
CA GLU A 89 6.46 -15.43 11.62
C GLU A 89 6.58 -14.19 10.74
N ARG A 90 7.43 -13.24 11.16
CA ARG A 90 7.69 -12.02 10.39
C ARG A 90 8.35 -12.38 9.06
N THR A 91 7.78 -11.91 7.95
CA THR A 91 8.37 -12.10 6.62
C THR A 91 9.18 -10.87 6.17
N HIS A 92 9.78 -10.96 4.98
CA HIS A 92 10.49 -9.85 4.34
C HIS A 92 9.63 -9.04 3.36
N TRP A 93 8.31 -9.19 3.45
CA TRP A 93 7.35 -8.40 2.68
C TRP A 93 6.96 -7.14 3.45
N THR A 94 7.19 -6.00 2.81
CA THR A 94 6.80 -4.68 3.31
C THR A 94 5.80 -4.06 2.34
N LEU A 95 4.73 -3.49 2.89
CA LEU A 95 3.75 -2.70 2.17
C LEU A 95 3.75 -1.28 2.74
N HIS A 96 3.88 -0.29 1.86
CA HIS A 96 3.64 1.10 2.19
C HIS A 96 2.32 1.53 1.57
N GLU A 97 1.39 1.99 2.40
CA GLU A 97 0.17 2.63 1.94
C GLU A 97 0.31 4.15 2.05
N TYR A 98 -0.10 4.85 1.00
CA TYR A 98 -0.06 6.29 0.88
C TYR A 98 -1.49 6.81 0.73
N ARG A 99 -1.87 7.70 1.64
CA ARG A 99 -3.17 8.37 1.68
C ARG A 99 -2.97 9.84 1.37
N VAL A 100 -3.79 10.40 0.49
CA VAL A 100 -3.80 11.84 0.23
C VAL A 100 -4.48 12.56 1.39
N ASN A 101 -4.02 13.77 1.72
CA ASN A 101 -4.75 14.65 2.63
C ASN A 101 -5.88 15.34 1.84
N PRO A 102 -7.17 15.05 2.08
CA PRO A 102 -8.25 15.66 1.30
C PRO A 102 -8.27 17.19 1.40
N LYS A 103 -7.75 17.75 2.51
CA LYS A 103 -7.68 19.19 2.77
C LYS A 103 -6.80 19.97 1.77
N ILE A 104 -5.93 19.29 1.03
CA ILE A 104 -5.11 19.96 -0.01
C ILE A 104 -5.83 20.10 -1.35
N ILE A 105 -7.06 19.58 -1.48
CA ILE A 105 -7.82 19.62 -2.72
C ILE A 105 -8.87 20.75 -2.63
N PRO A 106 -8.72 21.83 -3.40
CA PRO A 106 -9.67 22.94 -3.38
C PRO A 106 -11.05 22.49 -3.85
N ASN A 107 -12.10 22.96 -3.17
CA ASN A 107 -13.50 22.71 -3.53
C ASN A 107 -13.87 21.22 -3.60
N LEU A 108 -13.26 20.37 -2.76
CA LEU A 108 -13.63 18.97 -2.66
C LEU A 108 -15.01 18.84 -1.97
N ASP A 109 -15.91 18.10 -2.60
CA ASP A 109 -17.20 17.76 -2.01
C ASP A 109 -17.02 16.75 -0.86
N SER A 110 -17.85 16.83 0.18
CA SER A 110 -17.74 15.99 1.38
C SER A 110 -17.91 14.48 1.10
N SER A 111 -18.70 14.12 0.07
CA SER A 111 -18.83 12.74 -0.37
C SER A 111 -17.52 12.20 -0.97
N LEU A 112 -16.86 13.02 -1.78
CA LEU A 112 -15.56 12.69 -2.38
C LEU A 112 -14.45 12.66 -1.34
N GLU A 113 -14.49 13.54 -0.34
CA GLU A 113 -13.56 13.49 0.80
C GLU A 113 -13.61 12.12 1.49
N THR A 114 -14.81 11.62 1.79
CA THR A 114 -14.99 10.29 2.42
C THR A 114 -14.55 9.14 1.50
N GLU A 115 -14.80 9.24 0.20
CA GLU A 115 -14.34 8.23 -0.77
C GLU A 115 -12.81 8.18 -0.85
N MET A 116 -12.17 9.36 -0.85
CA MET A 116 -10.72 9.50 -0.93
C MET A 116 -9.99 9.03 0.32
N GLU A 117 -10.61 9.08 1.49
CA GLU A 117 -10.05 8.49 2.72
C GLU A 117 -9.79 6.98 2.60
N HIS A 118 -10.60 6.31 1.78
CA HIS A 118 -10.50 4.87 1.56
C HIS A 118 -9.62 4.52 0.36
N TYR A 119 -9.34 5.46 -0.54
CA TYR A 119 -8.53 5.20 -1.73
C TYR A 119 -7.05 5.39 -1.43
N VAL A 120 -6.24 4.34 -1.61
CA VAL A 120 -4.82 4.33 -1.24
C VAL A 120 -3.93 3.94 -2.41
N ALA A 121 -2.77 4.60 -2.52
CA ALA A 121 -1.67 4.10 -3.32
C ALA A 121 -0.81 3.17 -2.47
N CYS A 122 -0.43 2.04 -3.01
CA CYS A 122 0.33 1.01 -2.34
C CYS A 122 1.66 0.79 -3.05
N ARG A 123 2.72 0.58 -2.28
CA ARG A 123 4.02 0.10 -2.74
C ARG A 123 4.38 -1.15 -1.97
N ILE A 124 4.39 -2.31 -2.61
CA ILE A 124 4.83 -3.57 -2.01
C ILE A 124 6.26 -3.87 -2.42
N ARG A 125 7.04 -4.46 -1.51
CA ARG A 125 8.41 -4.89 -1.78
C ARG A 125 8.72 -6.18 -1.03
N TYR A 126 9.39 -7.11 -1.70
CA TYR A 126 10.12 -8.19 -1.05
C TYR A 126 11.61 -7.80 -0.93
N THR A 127 12.19 -7.99 0.25
CA THR A 127 13.62 -7.76 0.47
C THR A 127 14.31 -9.10 0.73
N ASP A 128 15.11 -9.57 -0.23
CA ASP A 128 15.83 -10.83 -0.05
C ASP A 128 16.85 -10.69 1.11
N PRO A 129 16.76 -11.51 2.17
CA PRO A 129 17.71 -11.45 3.29
C PRO A 129 19.15 -11.81 2.88
N ASN A 130 19.35 -12.48 1.74
CA ASN A 130 20.65 -12.92 1.28
C ASN A 130 21.35 -11.93 0.32
N GLN A 131 20.64 -10.91 -0.17
CA GLN A 131 21.26 -9.84 -0.95
C GLN A 131 21.89 -8.80 -0.02
N LYS A 132 23.22 -8.83 0.12
CA LYS A 132 23.97 -7.78 0.82
C LYS A 132 23.88 -6.47 0.03
N THR A 133 23.48 -5.40 0.71
CA THR A 133 23.53 -4.01 0.23
C THR A 133 24.93 -3.58 -0.16
#